data_AF-A0A4Y2DFL8-F1
#
_entry.id   AF-A0A4Y2DFL8-F1
#
_cell.length_a   1.000
_cell.length_b   1.000
_cell.length_c   1.000
_cell.angle_alpha   90.00
_cell.angle_beta   90.00
_cell.angle_gamma   90.00
#
_symmetry.space_group_name_H-M   'P 1'
#
loop_
_entity.id
_entity.type
_entity.pdbx_description
1 polymer ?
#
loop_
_entity_poly.entity_id
_entity_poly.type
_entity_poly.pdbx_seq_one_letter_code
_entity_poly.pdbx_strand_id
1 'polypeptide(L)'
;KDKTLQFASLDETKHLKTVVEDHVTLIQEPVSKFLGHVSSSSETVNSITKNITDYLTENRISVDNIVAFECDGIKVNTGRKG
;
A
#
# COMPACT_ATOMS: atom_id res chain seq x y z
N LYS A 1 9.22 -3.98 1.09
CA LYS A 1 9.34 -2.60 0.56
C LYS A 1 10.24 -2.66 -0.64
N ASP A 2 9.61 -2.66 -1.80
CA ASP A 2 10.31 -2.73 -3.06
C ASP A 2 10.79 -1.32 -3.41
N LYS A 3 12.04 -1.24 -3.84
CA LYS A 3 12.71 0.01 -4.17
C LYS A 3 13.00 0.00 -5.65
N THR A 4 12.29 0.84 -6.39
CA THR A 4 12.49 1.02 -7.83
C THR A 4 13.13 2.37 -8.08
N LEU A 5 14.21 2.39 -8.86
CA LEU A 5 14.80 3.65 -9.33
C LEU A 5 14.06 4.11 -10.57
N GLN A 6 13.48 5.31 -10.52
CA GLN A 6 12.84 5.95 -11.67
C GLN A 6 13.60 7.21 -12.05
N PHE A 7 13.76 7.45 -13.35
CA PHE A 7 14.31 8.71 -13.84
C PHE A 7 13.23 9.80 -13.75
N ALA A 8 13.49 10.84 -12.96
CA ALA A 8 12.68 12.04 -12.93
C ALA A 8 13.38 13.13 -13.75
N SER A 9 12.69 13.64 -14.78
CA SER A 9 13.14 14.78 -15.57
C SER A 9 12.52 16.04 -14.98
N LEU A 10 13.31 16.80 -14.22
CA LEU A 10 13.00 18.15 -13.78
C LEU A 10 14.17 18.98 -14.31
N ASP A 11 13.95 19.74 -15.40
CA ASP A 11 14.92 20.65 -16.02
C ASP A 11 16.22 20.01 -16.56
N GLU A 12 16.23 19.58 -17.84
CA GLU A 12 17.39 19.11 -18.66
C GLU A 12 18.38 18.09 -18.04
N THR A 13 18.23 17.74 -16.77
CA THR A 13 19.12 16.91 -15.96
C THR A 13 18.31 15.73 -15.43
N LYS A 14 18.75 14.52 -15.75
CA LYS A 14 18.10 13.27 -15.32
C LYS A 14 18.56 12.92 -13.92
N HIS A 15 17.67 13.03 -12.95
CA HIS A 15 17.93 12.59 -11.58
C HIS A 15 17.26 11.23 -11.32
N LEU A 16 17.97 10.36 -10.60
CA LEU A 16 17.41 9.09 -10.13
C LEU A 16 16.58 9.36 -8.87
N LYS A 17 15.27 9.12 -8.96
CA LYS A 17 14.36 9.11 -7.82
C LYS A 17 14.19 7.67 -7.34
N THR A 18 14.40 7.42 -6.06
CA THR A 18 14.01 6.16 -5.45
C THR A 18 12.51 6.21 -5.15
N VAL A 19 11.75 5.31 -5.77
CA VAL A 19 10.34 5.06 -5.45
C VAL A 19 10.29 3.84 -4.54
N VAL A 20 9.66 4.00 -3.38
CA VAL A 20 9.42 2.91 -2.44
C VAL A 20 7.94 2.57 -2.54
N GLU A 21 7.65 1.29 -2.82
CA GLU A 21 6.28 0.79 -2.86
C GLU A 21 6.05 -0.20 -1.71
N ASP A 22 4.95 0.02 -1.01
CA ASP A 22 4.40 -0.93 -0.05
C ASP A 22 3.44 -1.86 -0.77
N HIS A 23 3.66 -3.17 -0.62
CA HIS A 23 2.77 -4.19 -1.14
C HIS A 23 1.95 -4.77 0.01
N VAL A 24 0.64 -4.59 -0.07
CA VAL A 24 -0.32 -5.13 0.88
C VAL A 24 -1.01 -6.32 0.24
N THR A 25 -1.00 -7.44 0.95
CA THR A 25 -1.76 -8.63 0.55
C THR A 25 -3.10 -8.63 1.25
N LEU A 26 -4.17 -8.86 0.50
CA LEU A 26 -5.53 -8.94 1.02
C LEU A 26 -5.94 -10.41 1.12
N ILE A 27 -6.24 -10.83 2.35
CA ILE A 27 -6.79 -12.15 2.67
C ILE A 27 -8.10 -11.99 3.43
N GLN A 28 -9.05 -12.89 3.19
CA GLN A 28 -10.33 -12.96 3.89
C GLN A 28 -10.34 -14.14 4.85
N GLU A 29 -10.43 -13.83 6.14
CA GLU A 29 -10.62 -14.79 7.22
C GLU A 29 -12.11 -15.19 7.37
N PRO A 30 -12.44 -16.37 7.94
CA PRO A 30 -11.55 -17.35 8.58
C PRO A 30 -10.95 -18.40 7.62
N VAL A 31 -11.29 -18.34 6.33
CA VAL A 31 -10.88 -19.36 5.34
C VAL A 31 -9.52 -19.01 4.71
N SER A 32 -8.90 -17.90 5.14
CA SER A 32 -7.69 -17.32 4.55
C SER A 32 -7.75 -17.21 3.03
N LYS A 33 -8.92 -16.84 2.50
CA LYS A 33 -9.15 -16.74 1.06
C LYS A 33 -8.37 -15.55 0.52
N PHE A 34 -7.45 -15.82 -0.40
CA PHE A 34 -6.69 -14.78 -1.09
C PHE A 34 -7.62 -13.91 -1.97
N LEU A 35 -7.58 -12.60 -1.76
CA LEU A 35 -8.36 -11.61 -2.52
C LEU A 35 -7.51 -10.87 -3.55
N GLY A 36 -6.22 -10.67 -3.27
CA GLY A 36 -5.31 -9.99 -4.19
C GLY A 36 -4.17 -9.26 -3.50
N HIS A 37 -3.47 -8.42 -4.28
CA HIS A 37 -2.42 -7.53 -3.81
C HIS A 37 -2.71 -6.09 -4.22
N VAL A 38 -2.37 -5.16 -3.34
CA VAL A 38 -2.48 -3.72 -3.56
C VAL A 38 -1.11 -3.10 -3.35
N SER A 39 -0.62 -2.40 -4.35
CA SER A 39 0.59 -1.58 -4.23
C SER A 39 0.21 -0.17 -3.82
N SER A 40 0.94 0.42 -2.88
CA SER A 40 0.84 1.83 -2.55
C SER A 40 2.20 2.49 -2.63
N SER A 41 2.28 3.60 -3.35
CA SER A 41 3.47 4.43 -3.48
C SER A 41 3.69 5.38 -2.28
N SER A 42 2.80 5.31 -1.28
CA SER A 42 2.79 6.17 -0.10
C SER A 42 2.59 5.33 1.15
N GLU A 43 3.47 5.49 2.14
CA GLU A 43 3.46 4.73 3.39
C GLU A 43 2.45 5.28 4.42
N THR A 44 1.59 6.21 4.03
CA THR A 44 0.59 6.77 4.95
C THR A 44 -0.62 5.86 5.05
N VAL A 45 -1.16 5.72 6.26
CA VAL A 45 -2.38 4.93 6.54
C VAL A 45 -3.51 5.31 5.58
N ASN A 46 -3.74 6.61 5.37
CA ASN A 46 -4.79 7.09 4.47
C ASN A 46 -4.60 6.64 3.03
N SER A 47 -3.38 6.67 2.49
CA SER A 47 -3.10 6.20 1.13
C SER A 47 -3.34 4.70 0.98
N ILE A 48 -2.96 3.93 2.00
CA ILE A 48 -3.13 2.48 1.99
C ILE A 48 -4.61 2.11 2.10
N THR A 49 -5.35 2.72 3.05
CA THR A 49 -6.80 2.49 3.19
C THR A 49 -7.53 2.83 1.90
N LYS A 50 -7.22 3.98 1.29
CA LYS A 50 -7.84 4.38 0.03
C LYS A 50 -7.57 3.36 -1.08
N ASN A 51 -6.32 2.97 -1.28
CA ASN A 51 -5.96 2.01 -2.34
C ASN A 51 -6.66 0.65 -2.13
N ILE A 52 -6.82 0.21 -0.88
CA ILE A 52 -7.56 -1.03 -0.56
C ILE A 52 -9.04 -0.87 -0.90
N THR A 53 -9.68 0.23 -0.52
CA THR A 53 -11.10 0.49 -0.83
C THR A 53 -11.35 0.58 -2.33
N ASP A 54 -10.47 1.29 -3.06
CA ASP A 54 -10.54 1.42 -4.51
C ASP A 54 -10.40 0.03 -5.16
N TYR A 55 -9.43 -0.78 -4.73
CA TYR A 55 -9.23 -2.14 -5.22
C TYR A 55 -10.46 -3.03 -5.01
N LEU A 56 -11.06 -3.02 -3.82
CA LEU A 56 -12.25 -3.83 -3.51
C LEU A 56 -13.44 -3.41 -4.39
N THR A 57 -13.60 -2.11 -4.61
CA THR A 57 -14.66 -1.55 -5.45
C THR A 57 -14.48 -1.94 -6.91
N GLU A 58 -13.27 -1.76 -7.46
CA GLU A 58 -12.93 -2.09 -8.86
C GLU A 58 -13.12 -3.58 -9.15
N ASN A 59 -12.75 -4.45 -8.21
CA ASN A 59 -12.88 -5.90 -8.34
C ASN A 59 -14.28 -6.43 -7.94
N ARG A 60 -15.23 -5.53 -7.60
CA ARG A 60 -16.59 -5.87 -7.15
C ARG A 60 -16.59 -6.88 -6.00
N ILE A 61 -15.63 -6.76 -5.10
CA ILE A 61 -15.55 -7.58 -3.88
C ILE A 61 -16.50 -6.96 -2.86
N SER A 62 -17.55 -7.68 -2.49
CA SER A 62 -18.50 -7.21 -1.48
C SER A 62 -17.80 -7.02 -0.14
N VAL A 63 -18.01 -5.84 0.45
CA VAL A 63 -17.52 -5.46 1.77
C VAL A 63 -18.60 -5.52 2.84
N ASP A 64 -19.83 -5.90 2.47
CA ASP A 64 -21.03 -5.79 3.31
C ASP A 64 -20.95 -6.65 4.59
N ASN A 65 -20.13 -7.69 4.56
CA ASN A 65 -19.93 -8.63 5.68
C ASN A 65 -18.52 -8.54 6.29
N ILE A 66 -17.77 -7.46 6.02
CA ILE A 66 -16.46 -7.24 6.64
C ILE A 66 -16.66 -6.68 8.05
N VAL A 67 -16.24 -7.45 9.05
CA VAL A 67 -16.33 -7.05 10.47
C VAL A 67 -15.14 -6.17 10.88
N ALA A 68 -13.96 -6.45 10.34
CA ALA A 68 -12.73 -5.72 10.63
C ALA A 68 -11.71 -5.87 9.50
N PHE A 69 -10.83 -4.88 9.37
CA PHE A 69 -9.58 -4.99 8.63
C PHE A 69 -8.43 -5.04 9.63
N GLU A 70 -7.61 -6.08 9.55
CA GLU A 70 -6.35 -6.16 10.28
C GLU A 70 -5.20 -5.91 9.30
N CYS A 71 -4.31 -5.01 9.67
CA CYS A 71 -3.08 -4.76 8.94
C CYS A 71 -1.93 -5.12 9.87
N ASP A 72 -1.08 -6.05 9.44
CA ASP A 72 0.17 -6.32 10.15
C ASP A 72 1.02 -5.05 10.11
N GLY A 73 1.13 -4.40 11.27
CA GLY A 73 1.44 -2.97 11.35
C GLY A 73 2.69 -2.58 10.58
N ILE A 74 2.56 -1.60 9.68
CA ILE A 74 3.72 -0.92 9.10
C ILE A 74 4.45 -0.20 10.24
N LYS A 75 5.66 -0.67 10.56
CA LYS A 75 6.56 0.02 11.50
C LYS A 75 6.88 1.42 10.97
N VAL A 76 6.10 2.42 11.38
CA VAL A 76 6.55 3.80 11.39
C VAL A 76 7.46 3.95 12.60
N ASN A 77 8.77 3.97 12.37
CA ASN A 77 9.74 4.25 13.41
C ASN A 77 9.57 5.73 13.84
N THR A 78 8.72 5.98 14.84
CA THR A 78 8.55 7.29 15.50
C THR A 78 9.71 7.55 16.45
N GLY A 79 10.94 7.45 15.94
CA GLY A 79 12.13 7.90 16.64
C GLY A 79 12.38 9.37 16.37
N ARG A 80 12.02 10.25 17.30
CA ARG A 80 12.66 11.56 17.39
C ARG A 80 14.00 11.34 18.10
N LYS A 81 15.10 11.21 17.35
CA LYS A 81 16.43 11.42 17.95
C LYS A 81 16.56 12.91 18.22
N GLY A 82 16.78 13.24 19.49
CA GLY A 82 16.93 14.61 19.99
C GLY A 82 18.11 15.35 19.38
#